data_AF-A0A839G7D0-F1
#
_entry.id   AF-A0A839G7D0-F1
#
_cell.length_a   1.000
_cell.length_b   1.000
_cell.length_c   1.000
_cell.angle_alpha   90.00
_cell.angle_beta   90.00
_cell.angle_gamma   90.00
#
_symmetry.space_group_name_H-M   'P 1'
#
loop_
_entity.id
_entity.type
_entity.pdbx_description
1 polymer ?
#
loop_
_entity_poly.entity_id
_entity_poly.type
_entity_poly.pdbx_seq_one_letter_code
_entity_poly.pdbx_strand_id
1 'polypeptide(L)'
;MPKLSIRLFEKFEISTASIESTRNKMELLFSSGTIDLQDIIHSYSGLYMELFTDFEALLEELFFGLYDGTYISKHYTITKKSKISPSTEIQPIIYGGQSYVNWLPYDQHILKRAKLFFAQGEPFCQLTSLEQKKIKEYHIIRNAIAHKSQHSLLEFNKIIAPLTLLPSEKTPAGYLRSKPSSGQTQFEIAIIELKLLTKKLCL
;
A
#
# COMPACT_ATOMS: atom_id res chain seq x y z
N MET A 1 -23.90 -12.45 -7.78
CA MET A 1 -24.21 -11.03 -8.02
C MET A 1 -22.94 -10.22 -7.79
N PRO A 2 -22.62 -9.23 -8.65
CA PRO A 2 -21.44 -8.39 -8.47
C PRO A 2 -21.54 -7.57 -7.18
N LYS A 3 -20.42 -7.39 -6.49
CA LYS A 3 -20.29 -6.53 -5.31
C LYS A 3 -19.79 -5.15 -5.73
N LEU A 4 -20.07 -4.11 -4.93
CA LEU A 4 -19.46 -2.80 -5.16
C LEU A 4 -17.99 -2.83 -4.74
N SER A 5 -17.10 -2.23 -5.53
CA SER A 5 -15.67 -2.10 -5.20
C SER A 5 -15.41 -1.31 -3.91
N ILE A 6 -16.35 -0.45 -3.49
CA ILE A 6 -16.29 0.24 -2.18
C ILE A 6 -16.16 -0.74 -1.00
N ARG A 7 -16.65 -1.99 -1.13
CA ARG A 7 -16.50 -3.02 -0.10
C ARG A 7 -15.03 -3.37 0.18
N LEU A 8 -14.15 -3.23 -0.82
CA LEU A 8 -12.71 -3.40 -0.63
C LEU A 8 -12.12 -2.27 0.20
N PHE A 9 -12.55 -1.04 -0.07
CA PHE A 9 -12.17 0.12 0.75
C PHE A 9 -12.64 -0.05 2.20
N GLU A 10 -13.89 -0.44 2.43
CA GLU A 10 -14.42 -0.70 3.78
C GLU A 10 -13.62 -1.78 4.52
N LYS A 11 -13.26 -2.88 3.83
CA LYS A 11 -12.40 -3.94 4.38
C LYS A 11 -11.03 -3.40 4.77
N PHE A 12 -10.43 -2.56 3.92
CA PHE A 12 -9.15 -1.91 4.20
C PHE A 12 -9.26 -0.93 5.38
N GLU A 13 -10.33 -0.15 5.48
CA GLU A 13 -10.56 0.74 6.62
C GLU A 13 -10.61 -0.03 7.94
N ILE A 14 -11.32 -1.15 7.98
CA ILE A 14 -11.40 -2.02 9.16
C ILE A 14 -10.01 -2.54 9.54
N SER A 15 -9.22 -3.00 8.57
CA SER A 15 -7.86 -3.47 8.83
C SER A 15 -6.97 -2.35 9.37
N THR A 16 -6.97 -1.18 8.71
CA THR A 16 -6.17 -0.02 9.17
C THR A 16 -6.56 0.43 10.59
N ALA A 17 -7.84 0.38 10.96
CA ALA A 17 -8.28 0.70 12.33
C ALA A 17 -7.73 -0.29 13.37
N SER A 18 -7.65 -1.58 13.02
CA SER A 18 -7.02 -2.60 13.88
C SER A 18 -5.51 -2.35 14.05
N ILE A 19 -4.83 -2.02 12.96
CA ILE A 19 -3.41 -1.65 12.95
C ILE A 19 -3.16 -0.40 13.82
N GLU A 20 -3.98 0.64 13.68
CA GLU A 20 -3.90 1.85 14.52
C GLU A 20 -4.15 1.56 16.00
N SER A 21 -5.14 0.72 16.30
CA SER A 21 -5.41 0.28 17.67
C SER A 21 -4.19 -0.41 18.29
N THR A 22 -3.54 -1.29 17.52
CA THR A 22 -2.33 -1.98 17.96
C THR A 22 -1.16 -1.02 18.17
N ARG A 23 -0.94 -0.09 17.23
CA ARG A 23 0.07 0.97 17.37
C ARG A 23 -0.13 1.79 18.65
N ASN A 24 -1.36 2.19 18.94
CA ASN A 24 -1.70 2.97 20.14
C ASN A 24 -1.38 2.19 21.42
N LYS A 25 -1.67 0.88 21.46
CA LYS A 25 -1.31 0.01 22.59
C LYS A 25 0.21 -0.07 22.76
N MET A 26 0.97 -0.21 21.67
CA MET A 26 2.43 -0.26 21.74
C MET A 26 3.04 1.05 22.23
N GLU A 27 2.54 2.20 21.80
CA GLU A 27 3.00 3.51 22.32
C GLU A 27 2.63 3.69 23.80
N LEU A 28 1.48 3.18 24.26
CA LEU A 28 1.14 3.18 25.68
C LEU A 28 2.10 2.32 26.50
N LEU A 29 2.41 1.11 26.03
CA LEU A 29 3.38 0.22 26.67
C LEU A 29 4.77 0.88 26.73
N PHE A 30 5.20 1.52 25.64
CA PHE A 30 6.48 2.22 25.60
C PHE A 30 6.51 3.43 26.57
N SER A 31 5.47 4.26 26.56
CA SER A 31 5.39 5.44 27.44
C SER A 31 5.28 5.08 28.93
N SER A 32 4.74 3.90 29.26
CA SER A 32 4.73 3.36 30.62
C SER A 32 6.05 2.71 31.05
N GLY A 33 7.03 2.58 30.15
CA GLY A 33 8.30 1.90 30.42
C GLY A 33 8.19 0.37 30.49
N THR A 34 7.09 -0.22 30.00
CA THR A 34 6.86 -1.67 30.00
C THR A 34 7.67 -2.38 28.90
N ILE A 35 7.93 -1.67 27.79
CA ILE A 35 8.75 -2.15 26.67
C ILE A 35 9.82 -1.12 26.35
N ASP A 36 10.92 -1.57 25.72
CA ASP A 36 12.03 -0.69 25.40
C ASP A 36 11.90 -0.03 24.01
N LEU A 37 12.92 0.76 23.64
CA LEU A 37 12.96 1.45 22.35
C LEU A 37 13.03 0.47 21.16
N GLN A 38 13.71 -0.66 21.30
CA GLN A 38 13.82 -1.65 20.23
C GLN A 38 12.48 -2.35 20.00
N ASP A 39 11.75 -2.66 21.07
CA ASP A 39 10.43 -3.28 21.00
C ASP A 39 9.43 -2.41 20.22
N ILE A 40 9.37 -1.10 20.52
CA ILE A 40 8.48 -0.19 19.80
C ILE A 40 8.93 -0.02 18.34
N ILE A 41 10.23 0.05 18.05
CA ILE A 41 10.75 0.13 16.68
C ILE A 41 10.39 -1.12 15.86
N HIS A 42 10.55 -2.32 16.43
CA HIS A 42 10.12 -3.56 15.78
C HIS A 42 8.61 -3.58 15.54
N SER A 43 7.83 -3.04 16.48
CA SER A 43 6.38 -2.92 16.32
C SER A 43 5.99 -2.06 15.13
N TYR A 44 6.60 -0.88 14.95
CA TYR A 44 6.36 -0.05 13.74
C TYR A 44 6.75 -0.78 12.45
N SER A 45 7.82 -1.57 12.47
CA SER A 45 8.21 -2.38 11.31
C SER A 45 7.12 -3.39 10.95
N GLY A 46 6.64 -4.16 11.95
CA GLY A 46 5.61 -5.17 11.75
C GLY A 46 4.28 -4.58 11.27
N LEU A 47 3.81 -3.53 11.95
CA LEU A 47 2.57 -2.83 11.60
C LEU A 47 2.62 -2.23 10.19
N TYR A 48 3.77 -1.73 9.75
CA TYR A 48 3.92 -1.20 8.40
C TYR A 48 3.95 -2.29 7.33
N MET A 49 4.59 -3.42 7.62
CA MET A 49 4.55 -4.57 6.71
C MET A 49 3.13 -5.10 6.54
N GLU A 50 2.34 -5.17 7.62
CA GLU A 50 0.93 -5.56 7.57
C GLU A 50 0.10 -4.57 6.74
N LEU A 51 0.18 -3.27 7.05
CA LEU A 51 -0.51 -2.20 6.31
C LEU A 51 -0.22 -2.27 4.81
N PHE A 52 1.04 -2.44 4.44
CA PHE A 52 1.45 -2.41 3.05
C PHE A 52 1.07 -3.70 2.30
N THR A 53 1.12 -4.85 2.98
CA THR A 53 0.66 -6.12 2.41
C THR A 53 -0.85 -6.10 2.17
N ASP A 54 -1.62 -5.53 3.10
CA ASP A 54 -3.07 -5.33 2.92
C ASP A 54 -3.39 -4.40 1.75
N PHE A 55 -2.59 -3.35 1.57
CA PHE A 55 -2.72 -2.47 0.42
C PHE A 55 -2.43 -3.19 -0.90
N GLU A 56 -1.36 -3.98 -0.99
CA GLU A 56 -1.04 -4.80 -2.17
C GLU A 56 -2.14 -5.82 -2.46
N ALA A 57 -2.65 -6.51 -1.43
CA ALA A 57 -3.75 -7.45 -1.56
C ALA A 57 -5.05 -6.77 -2.06
N LEU A 58 -5.35 -5.55 -1.58
CA LEU A 58 -6.48 -4.77 -2.08
C LEU A 58 -6.32 -4.42 -3.56
N LEU A 59 -5.13 -4.00 -3.99
CA LEU A 59 -4.86 -3.68 -5.40
C LEU A 59 -5.06 -4.90 -6.31
N GLU A 60 -4.58 -6.07 -5.86
CA GLU A 60 -4.78 -7.35 -6.54
C GLU A 60 -6.26 -7.70 -6.63
N GLU A 61 -6.96 -7.69 -5.49
CA GLU A 61 -8.37 -8.07 -5.38
C GLU A 61 -9.26 -7.13 -6.21
N LEU A 62 -8.95 -5.82 -6.21
CA LEU A 62 -9.63 -4.84 -7.05
C LEU A 62 -9.38 -5.11 -8.54
N PHE A 63 -8.15 -5.34 -8.95
CA PHE A 63 -7.82 -5.57 -10.35
C PHE A 63 -8.54 -6.80 -10.90
N PHE A 64 -8.41 -7.93 -10.22
CA PHE A 64 -9.03 -9.18 -10.64
C PHE A 64 -10.54 -9.10 -10.59
N GLY A 65 -11.11 -8.55 -9.51
CA GLY A 65 -12.55 -8.49 -9.36
C GLY A 65 -13.23 -7.53 -10.33
N LEU A 66 -12.56 -6.45 -10.75
CA LEU A 66 -13.06 -5.61 -11.85
C LEU A 66 -12.97 -6.33 -13.20
N TYR A 67 -11.91 -7.11 -13.41
CA TYR A 67 -11.70 -7.82 -14.66
C TYR A 67 -12.65 -9.02 -14.84
N ASP A 68 -12.88 -9.82 -13.80
CA ASP A 68 -13.78 -10.98 -13.85
C ASP A 68 -15.27 -10.58 -13.69
N GLY A 69 -15.54 -9.38 -13.15
CA GLY A 69 -16.88 -8.85 -12.89
C GLY A 69 -17.43 -9.19 -11.49
N THR A 70 -16.61 -9.70 -10.58
CA THR A 70 -16.92 -9.88 -9.16
C THR A 70 -17.15 -8.55 -8.46
N TYR A 71 -16.43 -7.51 -8.88
CA TYR A 71 -16.60 -6.12 -8.45
C TYR A 71 -17.08 -5.22 -9.59
N ILE A 72 -17.91 -4.24 -9.23
CA ILE A 72 -18.30 -3.12 -10.09
C ILE A 72 -17.96 -1.81 -9.38
N SER A 73 -17.48 -0.82 -10.14
CA SER A 73 -17.32 0.55 -9.65
C SER A 73 -18.61 1.34 -9.84
N LYS A 74 -18.88 2.26 -8.89
CA LYS A 74 -20.02 3.17 -9.00
C LYS A 74 -19.68 4.42 -9.82
N HIS A 75 -18.42 4.85 -9.80
CA HIS A 75 -17.99 6.10 -10.45
C HIS A 75 -17.29 5.86 -11.79
N TYR A 76 -16.60 4.72 -11.93
CA TYR A 76 -15.86 4.39 -13.15
C TYR A 76 -16.63 3.41 -14.02
N THR A 77 -16.70 3.72 -15.32
CA THR A 77 -17.18 2.77 -16.33
C THR A 77 -16.05 1.84 -16.71
N ILE A 78 -16.09 0.61 -16.18
CA ILE A 78 -15.06 -0.40 -16.42
C ILE A 78 -15.34 -1.15 -17.72
N THR A 79 -14.59 -0.82 -18.77
CA THR A 79 -14.66 -1.51 -20.06
C THR A 79 -13.42 -2.38 -20.23
N LYS A 80 -13.63 -3.68 -20.45
CA LYS A 80 -12.53 -4.65 -20.66
C LYS A 80 -12.10 -4.62 -22.13
N LYS A 81 -10.79 -4.64 -22.39
CA LYS A 81 -10.24 -4.71 -23.76
C LYS A 81 -10.29 -6.11 -24.36
N SER A 82 -10.38 -7.12 -23.51
CA SER A 82 -10.40 -8.53 -23.89
C SER A 82 -11.34 -9.30 -22.98
N LYS A 83 -11.76 -10.47 -23.46
CA LYS A 83 -12.47 -11.47 -22.68
C LYS A 83 -11.60 -12.70 -22.54
N ILE A 84 -11.28 -13.07 -21.31
CA ILE A 84 -10.62 -14.34 -20.99
C ILE A 84 -11.70 -15.31 -20.51
N SER A 85 -11.67 -16.53 -21.02
CA SER A 85 -12.61 -17.60 -20.65
C SER A 85 -11.89 -18.95 -20.73
N PRO A 86 -12.11 -19.86 -19.78
CA PRO A 86 -12.92 -19.70 -18.55
C PRO A 86 -12.30 -18.72 -17.55
N SER A 87 -13.07 -18.29 -16.54
CA SER A 87 -12.58 -17.32 -15.53
C SER A 87 -11.37 -17.82 -14.74
N THR A 88 -11.18 -19.13 -14.65
CA THR A 88 -10.01 -19.77 -14.04
C THR A 88 -8.70 -19.45 -14.77
N GLU A 89 -8.74 -19.05 -16.04
CA GLU A 89 -7.55 -18.69 -16.83
C GLU A 89 -7.11 -17.23 -16.63
N ILE A 90 -7.92 -16.40 -15.98
CA ILE A 90 -7.64 -14.98 -15.78
C ILE A 90 -6.33 -14.78 -15.01
N GLN A 91 -6.19 -15.46 -13.87
CA GLN A 91 -5.01 -15.33 -13.01
C GLN A 91 -3.74 -15.87 -13.68
N PRO A 92 -3.71 -17.11 -14.24
CA PRO A 92 -2.55 -17.60 -14.99
C PRO A 92 -2.09 -16.67 -16.12
N ILE A 93 -3.02 -16.11 -16.89
CA ILE A 93 -2.70 -15.19 -17.99
C ILE A 93 -2.11 -13.89 -17.47
N ILE A 94 -2.70 -13.29 -16.43
CA ILE A 94 -2.20 -12.04 -15.83
C ILE A 94 -0.84 -12.27 -15.14
N TYR A 95 -0.62 -13.46 -14.60
CA TYR A 95 0.63 -13.85 -13.95
C TYR A 95 1.76 -14.11 -14.95
N GLY A 96 1.43 -14.46 -16.20
CA GLY A 96 2.43 -14.67 -17.26
C GLY A 96 3.42 -15.79 -16.92
N GLY A 97 2.94 -16.86 -16.29
CA GLY A 97 3.75 -18.02 -15.89
C GLY A 97 4.51 -17.87 -14.57
N GLN A 98 4.37 -16.74 -13.87
CA GLN A 98 4.91 -16.55 -12.51
C GLN A 98 3.94 -17.11 -11.46
N SER A 99 4.46 -17.46 -10.28
CA SER A 99 3.63 -17.91 -9.14
C SER A 99 2.86 -16.76 -8.47
N TYR A 100 3.32 -15.53 -8.66
CA TYR A 100 2.71 -14.31 -8.12
C TYR A 100 3.04 -13.12 -9.02
N VAL A 101 2.31 -12.03 -8.83
CA VAL A 101 2.49 -10.79 -9.59
C VAL A 101 2.96 -9.67 -8.66
N ASN A 102 3.99 -8.95 -9.09
CA ASN A 102 4.34 -7.68 -8.47
C ASN A 102 3.31 -6.62 -8.91
N TRP A 103 2.61 -6.03 -7.95
CA TRP A 103 1.69 -4.90 -8.18
C TRP A 103 2.37 -3.54 -8.07
N LEU A 104 3.46 -3.48 -7.31
CA LEU A 104 4.26 -2.29 -7.05
C LEU A 104 5.72 -2.51 -7.49
N PRO A 105 6.43 -1.47 -7.99
CA PRO A 105 6.02 -0.07 -8.14
C PRO A 105 4.84 0.18 -9.09
N TYR A 106 3.95 1.11 -8.71
CA TYR A 106 2.63 1.32 -9.31
C TYR A 106 2.67 1.61 -10.82
N ASP A 107 3.53 2.52 -11.24
CA ASP A 107 3.73 2.95 -12.62
C ASP A 107 4.32 1.83 -13.50
N GLN A 108 5.15 0.98 -12.92
CA GLN A 108 5.85 -0.10 -13.63
C GLN A 108 4.98 -1.33 -13.84
N HIS A 109 4.02 -1.57 -12.95
CA HIS A 109 3.30 -2.82 -12.86
C HIS A 109 1.79 -2.65 -13.04
N ILE A 110 1.06 -2.19 -12.02
CA ILE A 110 -0.40 -2.13 -12.09
C ILE A 110 -0.91 -1.20 -13.18
N LEU A 111 -0.29 -0.03 -13.37
CA LEU A 111 -0.72 0.90 -14.42
C LEU A 111 -0.49 0.33 -15.82
N LYS A 112 0.62 -0.39 -16.05
CA LYS A 112 0.87 -1.06 -17.33
C LYS A 112 -0.16 -2.15 -17.59
N ARG A 113 -0.45 -2.99 -16.58
CA ARG A 113 -1.50 -4.01 -16.69
C ARG A 113 -2.87 -3.39 -16.94
N ALA A 114 -3.23 -2.35 -16.20
CA ALA A 114 -4.52 -1.70 -16.36
C ALA A 114 -4.71 -1.17 -17.79
N LYS A 115 -3.68 -0.55 -18.38
CA LYS A 115 -3.69 -0.11 -19.77
C LYS A 115 -3.80 -1.25 -20.79
N LEU A 116 -3.37 -2.47 -20.45
CA LEU A 116 -3.51 -3.64 -21.31
C LEU A 116 -4.90 -4.27 -21.22
N PHE A 117 -5.49 -4.33 -20.03
CA PHE A 117 -6.73 -5.09 -19.78
C PHE A 117 -8.01 -4.23 -19.75
N PHE A 118 -7.91 -2.93 -19.43
CA PHE A 118 -9.04 -2.01 -19.34
C PHE A 118 -8.93 -0.88 -20.38
N ALA A 119 -10.06 -0.44 -20.92
CA ALA A 119 -10.14 0.76 -21.73
C ALA A 119 -9.74 1.96 -20.86
N GLN A 120 -8.86 2.83 -21.37
CA GLN A 120 -8.27 3.95 -20.65
C GLN A 120 -7.47 3.62 -19.37
N GLY A 121 -7.44 2.35 -18.93
CA GLY A 121 -6.73 1.92 -17.72
C GLY A 121 -7.47 2.21 -16.42
N GLU A 122 -8.78 2.45 -16.46
CA GLU A 122 -9.61 2.75 -15.29
C GLU A 122 -9.69 1.58 -14.29
N PRO A 123 -9.79 1.85 -12.98
CA PRO A 123 -9.63 3.14 -12.29
C PRO A 123 -8.15 3.50 -12.04
N PHE A 124 -7.23 2.62 -12.40
CA PHE A 124 -5.82 2.72 -12.01
C PHE A 124 -5.06 3.89 -12.65
N CYS A 125 -5.58 4.46 -13.74
CA CYS A 125 -5.01 5.66 -14.36
C CYS A 125 -5.39 6.98 -13.67
N GLN A 126 -6.26 6.95 -12.65
CA GLN A 126 -6.82 8.15 -12.02
C GLN A 126 -5.92 8.76 -10.94
N LEU A 127 -4.90 8.02 -10.50
CA LEU A 127 -3.93 8.57 -9.56
C LEU A 127 -3.03 9.59 -10.26
N THR A 128 -2.91 10.76 -9.65
CA THR A 128 -2.00 11.84 -10.07
C THR A 128 -0.54 11.39 -9.94
N SER A 129 0.37 12.11 -10.60
CA SER A 129 1.81 11.86 -10.49
C SER A 129 2.32 11.98 -9.05
N LEU A 130 1.74 12.89 -8.26
CA LEU A 130 2.07 13.05 -6.84
C LEU A 130 1.65 11.82 -6.02
N GLU A 131 0.41 11.36 -6.21
CA GLU A 131 -0.12 10.16 -5.56
C GLU A 131 0.70 8.90 -5.91
N GLN A 132 1.08 8.74 -7.18
CA GLN A 132 1.95 7.65 -7.61
C GLN A 132 3.35 7.73 -6.99
N LYS A 133 3.91 8.94 -6.86
CA LYS A 133 5.18 9.17 -6.17
C LYS A 133 5.10 8.75 -4.70
N LYS A 134 3.99 9.03 -4.01
CA LYS A 134 3.77 8.59 -2.63
C LYS A 134 3.74 7.07 -2.48
N ILE A 135 3.02 6.37 -3.34
CA ILE A 135 3.02 4.91 -3.35
C ILE A 135 4.44 4.36 -3.57
N LYS A 136 5.22 4.98 -4.45
CA LYS A 136 6.62 4.62 -4.68
C LYS A 136 7.49 4.82 -3.45
N GLU A 137 7.34 5.95 -2.74
CA GLU A 137 8.04 6.22 -1.48
C GLU A 137 7.70 5.15 -0.43
N TYR A 138 6.42 4.79 -0.28
CA TYR A 138 6.00 3.73 0.64
C TYR A 138 6.55 2.35 0.28
N HIS A 139 6.58 2.02 -1.01
CA HIS A 139 7.21 0.79 -1.48
C HIS A 139 8.71 0.73 -1.17
N ILE A 140 9.43 1.86 -1.29
CA ILE A 140 10.85 1.94 -0.91
C ILE A 140 11.03 1.70 0.59
N ILE A 141 10.18 2.30 1.44
CA ILE A 141 10.23 2.09 2.89
C ILE A 141 9.97 0.62 3.23
N ARG A 142 8.96 -0.01 2.62
CA ARG A 142 8.65 -1.43 2.79
C ARG A 142 9.85 -2.30 2.43
N ASN A 143 10.50 -2.04 1.29
CA ASN A 143 11.66 -2.80 0.86
C ASN A 143 12.86 -2.62 1.79
N ALA A 144 13.07 -1.41 2.31
CA ALA A 144 14.12 -1.14 3.28
C ALA A 144 13.91 -1.88 4.61
N ILE A 145 12.66 -2.02 5.06
CA ILE A 145 12.29 -2.82 6.24
C ILE A 145 12.49 -4.31 5.98
N ALA A 146 11.95 -4.82 4.87
CA ALA A 146 11.89 -6.24 4.57
C ALA A 146 13.25 -6.85 4.20
N HIS A 147 14.03 -6.17 3.36
CA HIS A 147 15.22 -6.76 2.75
C HIS A 147 16.54 -6.29 3.38
N LYS A 148 16.55 -5.09 3.98
CA LYS A 148 17.74 -4.47 4.61
C LYS A 148 19.01 -4.49 3.73
N SER A 149 18.86 -4.61 2.41
CA SER A 149 19.98 -4.63 1.47
C SER A 149 20.60 -3.23 1.37
N GLN A 150 21.89 -3.15 1.00
CA GLN A 150 22.55 -1.86 0.77
C GLN A 150 21.78 -1.03 -0.27
N HIS A 151 21.28 -1.65 -1.32
CA HIS A 151 20.48 -0.98 -2.34
C HIS A 151 19.19 -0.39 -1.75
N SER A 152 18.41 -1.17 -1.00
CA SER A 152 17.16 -0.70 -0.38
C SER A 152 17.39 0.43 0.63
N LEU A 153 18.47 0.35 1.41
CA LEU A 153 18.85 1.40 2.36
C LEU A 153 19.31 2.68 1.65
N LEU A 154 20.02 2.58 0.53
CA LEU A 154 20.39 3.75 -0.28
C LEU A 154 19.16 4.44 -0.86
N GLU A 155 18.18 3.70 -1.38
CA GLU A 155 16.92 4.29 -1.85
C GLU A 155 16.14 4.95 -0.71
N PHE A 156 16.06 4.31 0.45
CA PHE A 156 15.44 4.92 1.63
C PHE A 156 16.17 6.19 2.08
N ASN A 157 17.50 6.18 2.09
CA ASN A 157 18.30 7.36 2.46
C ASN A 157 18.02 8.56 1.56
N LYS A 158 17.68 8.36 0.28
CA LYS A 158 17.25 9.45 -0.61
C LYS A 158 15.94 10.09 -0.16
N ILE A 159 15.02 9.32 0.44
CA ILE A 159 13.74 9.83 0.97
C ILE A 159 13.98 10.73 2.19
N ILE A 160 14.86 10.30 3.10
CA ILE A 160 15.11 11.02 4.36
C ILE A 160 16.20 12.08 4.29
N ALA A 161 17.01 12.11 3.22
CA ALA A 161 18.09 13.08 3.03
C ALA A 161 17.69 14.56 3.22
N PRO A 162 16.52 15.05 2.75
CA PRO A 162 16.13 16.45 2.94
C PRO A 162 15.57 16.74 4.35
N LEU A 163 15.47 15.74 5.23
CA LEU A 163 14.78 15.85 6.52
C LEU A 163 15.79 15.99 7.67
N THR A 164 15.44 16.84 8.63
CA THR A 164 16.16 16.95 9.90
C THR A 164 15.64 15.90 10.87
N LEU A 165 16.30 14.74 10.90
CA LEU A 165 15.93 13.60 11.76
C LEU A 165 16.99 13.32 12.82
N LEU A 166 16.54 12.88 13.99
CA LEU A 166 17.41 12.34 15.05
C LEU A 166 18.11 11.06 14.56
N PRO A 167 19.28 10.69 15.12
CA PRO A 167 19.99 9.47 14.72
C PRO A 167 19.12 8.21 14.76
N SER A 168 18.26 8.07 15.77
CA SER A 168 17.31 6.95 15.91
C SER A 168 16.23 6.93 14.83
N GLU A 169 15.89 8.09 14.25
CA GLU A 169 14.86 8.26 13.23
C GLU A 169 15.40 8.03 11.82
N LYS A 170 16.73 7.94 11.63
CA LYS A 170 17.38 7.66 10.33
C LYS A 170 17.35 6.18 9.93
N THR A 171 16.50 5.39 10.57
CA THR A 171 16.21 4.00 10.21
C THR A 171 14.80 3.93 9.62
N PRO A 172 14.46 2.95 8.76
CA PRO A 172 13.11 2.87 8.18
C PRO A 172 11.99 2.87 9.24
N ALA A 173 12.17 2.09 10.31
CA ALA A 173 11.21 2.00 11.40
C ALA A 173 11.22 3.22 12.33
N GLY A 174 12.41 3.78 12.61
CA GLY A 174 12.52 5.03 13.35
C GLY A 174 11.87 6.19 12.61
N TYR A 175 12.02 6.25 11.29
CA TYR A 175 11.37 7.23 10.42
C TYR A 175 9.85 7.11 10.50
N LEU A 176 9.29 5.89 10.45
CA LEU A 176 7.85 5.68 10.58
C LEU A 176 7.29 6.20 11.91
N ARG A 177 8.07 6.11 12.99
CA ARG A 177 7.71 6.65 14.30
C ARG A 177 7.96 8.15 14.45
N SER A 178 8.88 8.72 13.66
CA SER A 178 9.19 10.15 13.72
C SER A 178 7.95 11.00 13.47
N LYS A 179 7.88 12.15 14.14
CA LYS A 179 6.78 13.11 14.00
C LYS A 179 7.29 14.35 13.27
N PRO A 180 6.81 14.66 12.06
CA PRO A 180 7.02 15.97 11.49
C PRO A 180 6.21 17.00 12.29
N SER A 181 6.32 18.29 11.92
CA SER A 181 5.70 19.41 12.64
C SER A 181 4.17 19.33 12.83
N SER A 182 3.49 18.38 12.20
CA SER A 182 2.05 18.12 12.34
C SER A 182 1.65 17.37 13.62
N GLY A 183 2.61 16.83 14.38
CA GLY A 183 2.34 16.06 15.60
C GLY A 183 1.88 14.62 15.37
N GLN A 184 1.59 14.24 14.13
CA GLN A 184 1.33 12.86 13.69
C GLN A 184 2.65 12.16 13.38
N THR A 185 2.71 10.85 13.54
CA THR A 185 3.83 10.03 13.07
C THR A 185 3.78 9.85 11.56
N GLN A 186 4.92 9.58 10.93
CA GLN A 186 4.95 9.25 9.49
C GLN A 186 4.12 8.01 9.16
N PHE A 187 3.97 7.08 10.11
CA PHE A 187 3.09 5.93 10.00
C PHE A 187 1.61 6.34 9.90
N GLU A 188 1.14 7.23 10.78
CA GLU A 188 -0.24 7.76 10.73
C GLU A 188 -0.51 8.49 9.41
N ILE A 189 0.47 9.25 8.92
CA ILE A 189 0.40 9.91 7.61
C ILE A 189 0.26 8.86 6.50
N ALA A 190 1.05 7.77 6.53
CA ALA A 190 0.95 6.71 5.55
C ALA A 190 -0.43 6.02 5.53
N ILE A 191 -1.03 5.78 6.70
CA ILE A 191 -2.39 5.25 6.78
C ILE A 191 -3.39 6.20 6.11
N ILE A 192 -3.34 7.48 6.45
CA ILE A 192 -4.27 8.48 5.88
C ILE A 192 -4.13 8.55 4.37
N GLU A 193 -2.90 8.66 3.86
CA GLU A 193 -2.64 8.73 2.42
C GLU A 193 -3.09 7.45 1.70
N LEU A 194 -2.76 6.26 2.21
CA LEU A 194 -3.21 4.99 1.61
C LEU A 194 -4.73 4.84 1.63
N LYS A 195 -5.41 5.29 2.69
CA LYS A 195 -6.89 5.31 2.73
C LYS A 195 -7.48 6.23 1.66
N LEU A 196 -6.91 7.42 1.46
CA LEU A 196 -7.37 8.34 0.40
C LEU A 196 -7.16 7.75 -1.00
N LEU A 197 -6.01 7.12 -1.23
CA LEU A 197 -5.68 6.46 -2.49
C LEU A 197 -6.62 5.29 -2.79
N THR A 198 -6.82 4.40 -1.81
CA THR A 198 -7.72 3.24 -1.96
C THR A 198 -9.17 3.68 -2.15
N LYS A 199 -9.63 4.70 -1.43
CA LYS A 199 -10.95 5.30 -1.64
C LYS A 199 -11.12 5.78 -3.07
N LYS A 200 -10.13 6.48 -3.62
CA LYS A 200 -10.15 6.98 -5.00
C LYS A 200 -10.19 5.86 -6.04
N LEU A 201 -9.52 4.74 -5.80
CA LEU A 201 -9.54 3.59 -6.72
C LEU A 201 -10.84 2.77 -6.62
N CYS A 202 -11.46 2.73 -5.43
CA CYS A 202 -12.61 1.88 -5.15
C CYS A 202 -13.97 2.54 -5.35
N LEU A 203 -14.04 3.88 -5.31
CA LEU A 203 -15.27 4.63 -5.57
C LEU A 203 -15.39 4.89 -7.06
#